data_AF-A0A1T5GW68-F1
#
_entry.id   AF-A0A1T5GW68-F1
#
_cell.length_a   1.000
_cell.length_b   1.000
_cell.length_c   1.000
_cell.angle_alpha   90.00
_cell.angle_beta   90.00
_cell.angle_gamma   90.00
#
_symmetry.space_group_name_H-M   'P 1'
#
loop_
_entity.id
_entity.type
_entity.pdbx_description
1 polymer ?
#
loop_
_entity_poly.entity_id
_entity_poly.type
_entity_poly.pdbx_seq_one_letter_code
_entity_poly.pdbx_strand_id
1 'polypeptide(L)'
;MKISCYYLSCLFFLLLSANDSFGQKKKNNITKPAAFNPAERPRNLSDTALLELVQKQTFRYFWEFGHPVSGMSRERSNIAYDYGDEVVTTGGTGFGIMAMIVAAERGWQPRDSVAARLLKMMKFLSKADHYHGIFPHWLNGATGKIVPFGRKDDGGDLVESSFLFQGMLAARQYFDRDNDVERDLRNRIQWIWSEAEWDWYTRGNPNQLYWHWSPNNGWAMNFELRGYNETLITYVMAASSPRYPITAQVYNKCWAQSDHFKNGKEYYGVKLPLGFEYGGPLFFAHYSFLGLDPRKLKDQYADYWEQNVNHSIINYKHCVANPGKFKGYGENSWGLTASDTYNGYNAHSPTNDFGTITPTAALSSFPYTPEQSMKALRYFYDDLGDKIWSEYGFTDAFNESQNWYAKSHLAIDQGPIIVMIENYRTGLLWKLFMKDPDVQTGLKKLGFESPALEISRKN
;
A
#
# COMPACT_ATOMS: atom_id res chain seq x y z
N MET A 1 -68.66 12.07 -59.37
CA MET A 1 -69.78 12.68 -60.12
C MET A 1 -70.11 14.00 -59.43
N LYS A 2 -69.98 15.13 -60.17
CA LYS A 2 -70.42 16.51 -59.86
C LYS A 2 -69.74 17.22 -58.66
N ILE A 3 -68.89 18.22 -58.90
CA ILE A 3 -69.20 19.68 -59.04
C ILE A 3 -69.52 20.29 -57.66
N SER A 4 -68.61 21.07 -57.06
CA SER A 4 -68.55 22.56 -57.10
C SER A 4 -69.74 23.20 -56.34
N CYS A 5 -69.64 24.25 -55.51
CA CYS A 5 -68.78 25.43 -55.60
C CYS A 5 -69.15 26.46 -54.46
N TYR A 6 -68.31 27.50 -54.31
CA TYR A 6 -68.51 28.84 -53.68
C TYR A 6 -68.74 28.94 -52.15
N TYR A 7 -68.21 29.92 -51.39
CA TYR A 7 -67.94 31.34 -51.69
C TYR A 7 -66.69 31.93 -51.00
N LEU A 8 -66.23 32.98 -51.67
CA LEU A 8 -65.16 33.93 -51.44
C LEU A 8 -65.43 34.88 -50.25
N SER A 9 -64.41 35.20 -49.44
CA SER A 9 -64.22 36.55 -48.87
C SER A 9 -62.78 36.69 -48.34
N CYS A 10 -61.99 37.48 -49.07
CA CYS A 10 -60.65 37.90 -48.71
C CYS A 10 -60.69 39.01 -47.64
N LEU A 11 -59.80 38.96 -46.65
CA LEU A 11 -59.16 40.17 -46.10
C LEU A 11 -57.86 39.84 -45.33
N PHE A 12 -56.75 40.15 -46.01
CA PHE A 12 -55.46 40.69 -45.55
C PHE A 12 -54.74 40.14 -44.30
N PHE A 13 -53.67 39.37 -44.60
CA PHE A 13 -52.27 39.50 -44.16
C PHE A 13 -51.94 40.08 -42.77
N LEU A 14 -51.40 39.21 -41.91
CA LEU A 14 -50.18 39.47 -41.14
C LEU A 14 -49.40 38.14 -41.00
N LEU A 15 -48.30 38.06 -41.74
CA LEU A 15 -47.32 36.97 -41.73
C LEU A 15 -46.52 37.01 -40.41
N LEU A 16 -46.71 36.01 -39.55
CA LEU A 16 -45.74 35.64 -38.52
C LEU A 16 -45.05 34.35 -38.99
N SER A 17 -43.83 34.51 -39.51
CA SER A 17 -42.91 33.43 -39.81
C SER A 17 -42.43 32.78 -38.51
N ALA A 18 -42.92 31.58 -38.22
CA ALA A 18 -42.33 30.70 -37.22
C ALA A 18 -41.01 30.15 -37.78
N ASN A 19 -39.89 30.60 -37.22
CA ASN A 19 -38.58 30.00 -37.45
C ASN A 19 -38.49 28.72 -36.61
N ASP A 20 -38.60 27.56 -37.26
CA ASP A 20 -38.18 26.28 -36.72
C ASP A 20 -36.68 26.31 -36.43
N SER A 21 -36.34 26.44 -35.16
CA SER A 21 -34.97 26.39 -34.68
C SER A 21 -34.58 24.92 -34.46
N PHE A 22 -33.87 24.35 -35.44
CA PHE A 22 -33.13 23.10 -35.27
C PHE A 22 -32.11 23.25 -34.12
N GLY A 23 -32.44 22.70 -32.96
CA GLY A 23 -31.51 22.60 -31.83
C GLY A 23 -30.35 21.66 -32.17
N GLN A 24 -29.19 22.22 -32.50
CA GLN A 24 -27.93 21.49 -32.57
C GLN A 24 -27.62 20.87 -31.20
N LYS A 25 -27.52 19.54 -31.13
CA LYS A 25 -26.90 18.83 -30.00
C LYS A 25 -25.48 19.39 -29.82
N LYS A 26 -25.26 20.15 -28.75
CA LYS A 26 -23.91 20.54 -28.31
C LYS A 26 -23.10 19.26 -28.11
N LYS A 27 -22.08 19.08 -28.95
CA LYS A 27 -20.97 18.16 -28.65
C LYS A 27 -20.38 18.60 -27.32
N ASN A 28 -20.55 17.79 -26.28
CA ASN A 28 -19.75 17.92 -25.07
C ASN A 28 -18.30 17.65 -25.48
N ASN A 29 -17.56 18.71 -25.76
CA ASN A 29 -16.11 18.65 -25.78
C ASN A 29 -15.69 18.31 -24.34
N ILE A 30 -15.52 17.02 -24.07
CA ILE A 30 -14.77 16.55 -22.91
C ILE A 30 -13.36 17.08 -23.14
N THR A 31 -13.07 18.25 -22.57
CA THR A 31 -11.71 18.77 -22.48
C THR A 31 -10.92 17.71 -21.72
N LYS A 32 -9.91 17.13 -22.37
CA LYS A 32 -8.95 16.28 -21.67
C LYS A 32 -8.47 17.08 -20.43
N PRO A 33 -8.39 16.47 -19.24
CA PRO A 33 -7.79 17.14 -18.10
C PRO A 33 -6.43 17.69 -18.53
N ALA A 34 -6.10 18.92 -18.10
CA ALA A 34 -4.79 19.48 -18.36
C ALA A 34 -3.73 18.47 -17.88
N ALA A 35 -2.71 18.22 -18.71
CA ALA A 35 -1.60 17.36 -18.33
C ALA A 35 -0.92 17.93 -17.07
N PHE A 36 -0.60 17.06 -16.11
CA PHE A 36 0.06 17.48 -14.88
C PHE A 36 1.43 18.10 -15.20
N ASN A 37 1.70 19.29 -14.67
CA ASN A 37 2.97 20.00 -14.86
C ASN A 37 3.72 20.10 -13.53
N PRO A 38 4.81 19.34 -13.31
CA PRO A 38 5.57 19.40 -12.06
C PRO A 38 6.19 20.78 -11.79
N ALA A 39 6.44 21.59 -12.82
CA ALA A 39 7.01 22.93 -12.67
C ALA A 39 6.06 23.92 -11.98
N GLU A 40 4.75 23.65 -12.01
CA GLU A 40 3.69 24.46 -11.37
C GLU A 40 3.42 24.04 -9.91
N ARG A 41 4.23 23.12 -9.35
CA ARG A 41 4.07 22.70 -7.95
C ARG A 41 4.26 23.89 -6.99
N PRO A 42 3.46 23.97 -5.90
CA PRO A 42 3.62 25.03 -4.90
C PRO A 42 5.05 25.07 -4.32
N ARG A 43 5.62 26.26 -4.11
CA ARG A 43 6.98 26.42 -3.56
C ARG A 43 6.94 27.09 -2.18
N ASN A 44 8.06 27.03 -1.46
CA ASN A 44 8.24 27.67 -0.15
C ASN A 44 7.22 27.22 0.91
N LEU A 45 6.79 25.95 0.84
CA LEU A 45 5.89 25.36 1.82
C LEU A 45 6.60 25.18 3.17
N SER A 46 5.87 25.32 4.29
CA SER A 46 6.36 24.83 5.60
C SER A 46 6.42 23.30 5.62
N ASP A 47 7.16 22.69 6.55
CA ASP A 47 7.29 21.22 6.62
C ASP A 47 5.92 20.55 6.76
N THR A 48 5.08 21.07 7.65
CA THR A 48 3.70 20.58 7.83
C THR A 48 2.86 20.68 6.56
N ALA A 49 3.00 21.79 5.80
CA ALA A 49 2.27 21.96 4.55
C ALA A 49 2.81 21.05 3.43
N LEU A 50 4.12 20.80 3.40
CA LEU A 50 4.73 19.88 2.45
C LEU A 50 4.32 18.43 2.74
N LEU A 51 4.34 17.99 4.00
CA LEU A 51 3.84 16.66 4.39
C LEU A 51 2.37 16.48 3.97
N GLU A 52 1.52 17.49 4.22
CA GLU A 52 0.12 17.47 3.80
C GLU A 52 -0.03 17.32 2.28
N LEU A 53 0.71 18.12 1.50
CA LEU A 53 0.69 18.06 0.05
C LEU A 53 1.16 16.70 -0.46
N VAL A 54 2.25 16.17 0.09
CA VAL A 54 2.83 14.89 -0.32
C VAL A 54 1.85 13.77 -0.10
N GLN A 55 1.26 13.66 1.09
CA GLN A 55 0.29 12.62 1.37
C GLN A 55 -0.96 12.77 0.47
N LYS A 56 -1.49 13.98 0.32
CA LYS A 56 -2.72 14.23 -0.46
C LYS A 56 -2.52 13.98 -1.96
N GLN A 57 -1.37 14.36 -2.53
CA GLN A 57 -1.04 14.08 -3.92
C GLN A 57 -0.85 12.57 -4.13
N THR A 58 -0.09 11.92 -3.25
CA THR A 58 0.17 10.47 -3.34
C THR A 58 -1.12 9.66 -3.23
N PHE A 59 -2.09 10.11 -2.42
CA PHE A 59 -3.40 9.48 -2.29
C PHE A 59 -4.18 9.37 -3.60
N ARG A 60 -3.91 10.25 -4.59
CA ARG A 60 -4.55 10.18 -5.91
C ARG A 60 -4.29 8.85 -6.62
N TYR A 61 -3.15 8.19 -6.35
CA TYR A 61 -2.85 6.84 -6.84
C TYR A 61 -3.93 5.83 -6.45
N PHE A 62 -4.38 5.87 -5.20
CA PHE A 62 -5.36 4.91 -4.65
C PHE A 62 -6.80 5.31 -4.93
N TRP A 63 -7.06 6.61 -5.16
CA TRP A 63 -8.42 7.13 -5.31
C TRP A 63 -8.83 7.35 -6.76
N GLU A 64 -8.07 8.17 -7.48
CA GLU A 64 -8.33 8.55 -8.88
C GLU A 64 -7.83 7.46 -9.82
N PHE A 65 -6.63 6.92 -9.55
CA PHE A 65 -6.03 5.84 -10.34
C PHE A 65 -6.38 4.43 -9.84
N GLY A 66 -7.20 4.31 -8.79
CA GLY A 66 -7.77 3.03 -8.37
C GLY A 66 -8.62 2.40 -9.48
N HIS A 67 -8.68 1.06 -9.52
CA HIS A 67 -9.37 0.35 -10.58
C HIS A 67 -10.87 0.68 -10.61
N PRO A 68 -11.48 1.05 -11.75
CA PRO A 68 -12.83 1.58 -11.78
C PRO A 68 -13.91 0.55 -11.44
N VAL A 69 -13.65 -0.75 -11.60
CA VAL A 69 -14.61 -1.83 -11.32
C VAL A 69 -14.50 -2.34 -9.88
N SER A 70 -13.33 -2.81 -9.46
CA SER A 70 -13.10 -3.31 -8.10
C SER A 70 -12.89 -2.22 -7.05
N GLY A 71 -12.38 -1.05 -7.45
CA GLY A 71 -11.86 -0.04 -6.54
C GLY A 71 -10.46 -0.33 -6.01
N MET A 72 -9.90 -1.52 -6.28
CA MET A 72 -8.60 -1.97 -5.77
C MET A 72 -7.44 -1.19 -6.38
N SER A 73 -6.27 -1.29 -5.75
CA SER A 73 -5.06 -0.59 -6.17
C SER A 73 -4.41 -1.32 -7.34
N ARG A 74 -4.11 -0.58 -8.41
CA ARG A 74 -3.31 -1.12 -9.53
C ARG A 74 -1.89 -1.39 -9.06
N GLU A 75 -1.27 -2.43 -9.59
CA GLU A 75 0.13 -2.75 -9.30
C GLU A 75 1.05 -1.56 -9.60
N ARG A 76 0.89 -0.98 -10.79
CA ARG A 76 1.73 0.09 -11.29
C ARG A 76 0.99 1.10 -12.16
N SER A 77 1.58 2.28 -12.35
CA SER A 77 0.99 3.36 -13.16
C SER A 77 1.30 3.31 -14.67
N ASN A 78 2.25 2.49 -15.11
CA ASN A 78 2.68 2.39 -16.51
C ASN A 78 2.53 0.97 -17.05
N ILE A 79 2.41 0.86 -18.38
CA ILE A 79 2.42 -0.45 -19.05
C ILE A 79 3.87 -0.91 -19.19
N ALA A 80 4.25 -1.94 -18.44
CA ALA A 80 5.53 -2.63 -18.63
C ALA A 80 5.45 -4.07 -18.10
N TYR A 81 6.37 -4.92 -18.58
CA TYR A 81 6.45 -6.37 -18.30
C TYR A 81 5.23 -7.20 -18.79
N ASP A 82 4.49 -6.69 -19.78
CA ASP A 82 3.39 -7.39 -20.49
C ASP A 82 2.18 -7.85 -19.65
N TYR A 83 2.02 -7.38 -18.40
CA TYR A 83 0.90 -7.79 -17.53
C TYR A 83 -0.43 -7.03 -17.74
N GLY A 84 -0.45 -5.98 -18.58
CA GLY A 84 -1.67 -5.22 -18.95
C GLY A 84 -2.17 -4.19 -17.93
N ASP A 85 -3.23 -3.44 -18.28
CA ASP A 85 -3.75 -2.28 -17.52
C ASP A 85 -4.74 -2.63 -16.39
N GLU A 86 -5.14 -3.90 -16.33
CA GLU A 86 -6.23 -4.37 -15.47
C GLU A 86 -5.72 -5.05 -14.19
N VAL A 87 -4.41 -5.16 -13.99
CA VAL A 87 -3.84 -5.86 -12.84
C VAL A 87 -3.96 -5.01 -11.58
N VAL A 88 -4.54 -5.61 -10.53
CA VAL A 88 -4.58 -5.06 -9.17
C VAL A 88 -3.81 -5.99 -8.23
N THR A 89 -3.10 -5.39 -7.27
CA THR A 89 -2.30 -6.09 -6.25
C THR A 89 -3.06 -6.17 -4.94
N THR A 90 -3.00 -7.31 -4.26
CA THR A 90 -3.70 -7.53 -3.00
C THR A 90 -2.98 -6.86 -1.83
N GLY A 91 -1.66 -7.00 -1.68
CA GLY A 91 -0.92 -6.33 -0.61
C GLY A 91 -0.88 -4.82 -0.78
N GLY A 92 -0.62 -4.33 -1.99
CA GLY A 92 -0.72 -2.90 -2.30
C GLY A 92 -2.13 -2.33 -2.10
N THR A 93 -3.18 -3.15 -2.26
CA THR A 93 -4.54 -2.77 -1.89
C THR A 93 -4.72 -2.64 -0.38
N GLY A 94 -4.08 -3.48 0.43
CA GLY A 94 -4.03 -3.32 1.88
C GLY A 94 -3.52 -1.94 2.29
N PHE A 95 -2.44 -1.49 1.66
CA PHE A 95 -1.87 -0.15 1.91
C PHE A 95 -2.81 0.95 1.43
N GLY A 96 -3.45 0.76 0.26
CA GLY A 96 -4.47 1.67 -0.26
C GLY A 96 -5.69 1.83 0.65
N ILE A 97 -6.15 0.76 1.31
CA ILE A 97 -7.23 0.82 2.32
C ILE A 97 -6.81 1.71 3.49
N MET A 98 -5.58 1.56 3.99
CA MET A 98 -5.06 2.43 5.04
C MET A 98 -4.94 3.89 4.59
N ALA A 99 -4.46 4.14 3.36
CA ALA A 99 -4.41 5.49 2.79
C ALA A 99 -5.80 6.13 2.67
N MET A 100 -6.84 5.33 2.38
CA MET A 100 -8.23 5.79 2.35
C MET A 100 -8.75 6.19 3.74
N ILE A 101 -8.34 5.49 4.80
CA ILE A 101 -8.62 5.92 6.18
C ILE A 101 -7.98 7.29 6.46
N VAL A 102 -6.71 7.47 6.07
CA VAL A 102 -6.02 8.77 6.19
C VAL A 102 -6.80 9.87 5.46
N ALA A 103 -7.25 9.62 4.23
CA ALA A 103 -8.00 10.58 3.45
C ALA A 103 -9.34 10.98 4.08
N ALA A 104 -10.02 10.04 4.74
CA ALA A 104 -11.25 10.34 5.49
C ALA A 104 -10.94 11.17 6.74
N GLU A 105 -9.92 10.81 7.52
CA GLU A 105 -9.51 11.51 8.75
C GLU A 105 -9.04 12.94 8.46
N ARG A 106 -8.25 13.11 7.39
CA ARG A 106 -7.73 14.40 6.92
C ARG A 106 -8.76 15.24 6.16
N GLY A 107 -9.96 14.71 5.90
CA GLY A 107 -11.01 15.40 5.15
C GLY A 107 -10.70 15.64 3.66
N TRP A 108 -9.79 14.86 3.06
CA TRP A 108 -9.53 14.91 1.61
C TRP A 108 -10.70 14.34 0.80
N GLN A 109 -11.39 13.36 1.37
CA GLN A 109 -12.62 12.78 0.84
C GLN A 109 -13.65 12.65 1.96
N PRO A 110 -14.96 12.80 1.68
CA PRO A 110 -15.99 12.57 2.68
C PRO A 110 -15.94 11.14 3.19
N ARG A 111 -16.04 10.96 4.51
CA ARG A 111 -16.00 9.63 5.16
C ARG A 111 -16.98 8.64 4.53
N ASP A 112 -18.21 9.07 4.22
CA ASP A 112 -19.23 8.20 3.62
C ASP A 112 -18.83 7.76 2.20
N SER A 113 -18.17 8.62 1.43
CA SER A 113 -17.63 8.27 0.11
C SER A 113 -16.50 7.24 0.22
N VAL A 114 -15.64 7.40 1.23
CA VAL A 114 -14.58 6.42 1.51
C VAL A 114 -15.17 5.09 1.95
N ALA A 115 -16.12 5.08 2.89
CA ALA A 115 -16.81 3.87 3.34
C ALA A 115 -17.49 3.14 2.16
N ALA A 116 -18.14 3.87 1.26
CA ALA A 116 -18.74 3.31 0.06
C ALA A 116 -17.70 2.71 -0.91
N ARG A 117 -16.54 3.34 -1.09
CA ARG A 117 -15.43 2.79 -1.91
C ARG A 117 -14.89 1.51 -1.29
N LEU A 118 -14.65 1.47 0.01
CA LEU A 118 -14.18 0.27 0.70
C LEU A 118 -15.22 -0.86 0.65
N LEU A 119 -16.51 -0.54 0.82
CA LEU A 119 -17.58 -1.52 0.68
C LEU A 119 -17.63 -2.13 -0.73
N LYS A 120 -17.39 -1.32 -1.76
CA LYS A 120 -17.24 -1.80 -3.14
C LYS A 120 -16.07 -2.77 -3.28
N MET A 121 -14.91 -2.48 -2.69
CA MET A 121 -13.78 -3.40 -2.69
C MET A 121 -14.11 -4.72 -1.99
N MET A 122 -14.73 -4.67 -0.80
CA MET A 122 -15.09 -5.89 -0.07
C MET A 122 -16.11 -6.74 -0.84
N LYS A 123 -17.07 -6.10 -1.53
CA LYS A 123 -18.03 -6.79 -2.41
C LYS A 123 -17.37 -7.44 -3.62
N PHE A 124 -16.31 -6.83 -4.16
CA PHE A 124 -15.50 -7.42 -5.22
C PHE A 124 -14.68 -8.62 -4.69
N LEU A 125 -13.94 -8.44 -3.59
CA LEU A 125 -13.11 -9.48 -2.99
C LEU A 125 -13.92 -10.69 -2.50
N SER A 126 -15.16 -10.49 -2.02
CA SER A 126 -16.07 -11.59 -1.66
C SER A 126 -16.40 -12.53 -2.84
N LYS A 127 -16.09 -12.13 -4.08
CA LYS A 127 -16.36 -12.89 -5.31
C LYS A 127 -15.09 -13.20 -6.11
N ALA A 128 -13.96 -12.61 -5.73
CA ALA A 128 -12.69 -12.81 -6.42
C ALA A 128 -12.18 -14.22 -6.15
N ASP A 129 -11.35 -14.73 -7.04
CA ASP A 129 -10.66 -16.00 -6.84
C ASP A 129 -9.74 -15.89 -5.61
N HIS A 130 -9.86 -16.85 -4.71
CA HIS A 130 -8.99 -17.05 -3.57
C HIS A 130 -8.99 -18.55 -3.23
N TYR A 131 -7.95 -19.02 -2.56
CA TYR A 131 -7.83 -20.42 -2.17
C TYR A 131 -7.59 -20.54 -0.68
N HIS A 132 -8.36 -21.38 0.00
CA HIS A 132 -8.27 -21.54 1.46
C HIS A 132 -8.44 -20.17 2.17
N GLY A 133 -9.33 -19.32 1.64
CA GLY A 133 -9.54 -17.94 2.13
C GLY A 133 -8.36 -16.97 1.93
N ILE A 134 -7.29 -17.38 1.26
CA ILE A 134 -6.10 -16.56 0.98
C ILE A 134 -6.13 -16.09 -0.48
N PHE A 135 -5.97 -14.78 -0.68
CA PHE A 135 -5.98 -14.14 -1.99
C PHE A 135 -4.63 -14.32 -2.71
N PRO A 136 -4.62 -14.30 -4.06
CA PRO A 136 -3.37 -14.31 -4.82
C PRO A 136 -2.62 -12.99 -4.70
N HIS A 137 -1.38 -12.99 -5.19
CA HIS A 137 -0.58 -11.77 -5.36
C HIS A 137 -1.31 -10.75 -6.27
N TRP A 138 -1.76 -11.21 -7.45
CA TRP A 138 -2.45 -10.39 -8.44
C TRP A 138 -3.82 -10.92 -8.83
N LEU A 139 -4.74 -9.98 -9.02
CA LEU A 139 -6.07 -10.20 -9.59
C LEU A 139 -6.25 -9.31 -10.82
N ASN A 140 -7.08 -9.76 -11.75
CA ASN A 140 -7.67 -8.87 -12.75
C ASN A 140 -8.76 -8.03 -12.07
N GLY A 141 -8.59 -6.71 -12.04
CA GLY A 141 -9.45 -5.76 -11.34
C GLY A 141 -10.86 -5.61 -11.90
N ALA A 142 -11.13 -6.11 -13.12
CA ALA A 142 -12.47 -6.14 -13.70
C ALA A 142 -13.22 -7.42 -13.35
N THR A 143 -12.53 -8.57 -13.33
CA THR A 143 -13.17 -9.89 -13.25
C THR A 143 -12.99 -10.60 -11.91
N GLY A 144 -12.00 -10.20 -11.11
CA GLY A 144 -11.62 -10.90 -9.89
C GLY A 144 -10.92 -12.23 -10.14
N LYS A 145 -10.43 -12.49 -11.36
CA LYS A 145 -9.68 -13.70 -11.69
C LYS A 145 -8.20 -13.56 -11.38
N ILE A 146 -7.58 -14.65 -10.95
CA ILE A 146 -6.13 -14.67 -10.67
C ILE A 146 -5.35 -14.31 -11.92
N VAL A 147 -4.38 -13.43 -11.77
CA VAL A 147 -3.31 -13.21 -12.74
C VAL A 147 -2.05 -13.82 -12.13
N PRO A 148 -1.49 -14.91 -12.68
CA PRO A 148 -0.31 -15.54 -12.10
C PRO A 148 0.87 -14.56 -12.01
N PHE A 149 1.48 -14.44 -10.83
CA PHE A 149 2.67 -13.62 -10.62
C PHE A 149 3.93 -14.29 -11.19
N GLY A 150 3.92 -15.63 -11.22
CA GLY A 150 4.90 -16.45 -11.91
C GLY A 150 4.28 -17.77 -12.35
N ARG A 151 5.02 -18.57 -13.13
CA ARG A 151 4.51 -19.82 -13.71
C ARG A 151 3.85 -20.77 -12.70
N LYS A 152 4.37 -20.82 -11.46
CA LYS A 152 3.87 -21.69 -10.37
C LYS A 152 3.17 -20.92 -9.25
N ASP A 153 3.09 -19.61 -9.39
CA ASP A 153 2.46 -18.71 -8.44
C ASP A 153 1.13 -18.21 -9.02
N ASP A 154 0.19 -19.15 -9.09
CA ASP A 154 -1.16 -19.03 -9.64
C ASP A 154 -2.22 -19.39 -8.57
N GLY A 155 -1.87 -19.16 -7.31
CA GLY A 155 -2.61 -19.61 -6.14
C GLY A 155 -2.74 -18.54 -5.06
N GLY A 156 -2.89 -18.95 -3.80
CA GLY A 156 -2.92 -18.02 -2.68
C GLY A 156 -1.51 -17.58 -2.28
N ASP A 157 -1.37 -16.27 -2.02
CA ASP A 157 -0.18 -15.63 -1.48
C ASP A 157 -0.50 -15.16 -0.04
N LEU A 158 0.12 -15.82 0.94
CA LEU A 158 -0.13 -15.59 2.35
C LEU A 158 0.39 -14.22 2.82
N VAL A 159 1.49 -13.74 2.23
CA VAL A 159 2.13 -12.49 2.63
C VAL A 159 1.32 -11.31 2.10
N GLU A 160 0.97 -11.30 0.82
CA GLU A 160 0.15 -10.24 0.23
C GLU A 160 -1.24 -10.17 0.88
N SER A 161 -1.82 -11.35 1.17
CA SER A 161 -3.06 -11.42 1.94
C SER A 161 -2.91 -10.84 3.34
N SER A 162 -1.76 -11.05 4.01
CA SER A 162 -1.52 -10.46 5.34
C SER A 162 -1.46 -8.93 5.30
N PHE A 163 -0.89 -8.34 4.25
CA PHE A 163 -0.90 -6.89 4.05
C PHE A 163 -2.32 -6.37 3.76
N LEU A 164 -3.10 -7.09 2.94
CA LEU A 164 -4.51 -6.78 2.70
C LEU A 164 -5.32 -6.78 4.00
N PHE A 165 -5.19 -7.83 4.81
CA PHE A 165 -5.88 -7.95 6.09
C PHE A 165 -5.44 -6.89 7.11
N GLN A 166 -4.16 -6.51 7.11
CA GLN A 166 -3.67 -5.41 7.94
C GLN A 166 -4.49 -4.13 7.70
N GLY A 167 -4.75 -3.79 6.42
CA GLY A 167 -5.57 -2.65 6.04
C GLY A 167 -7.06 -2.83 6.36
N MET A 168 -7.62 -4.01 6.09
CA MET A 168 -9.01 -4.31 6.39
C MET A 168 -9.33 -4.22 7.89
N LEU A 169 -8.47 -4.76 8.76
CA LEU A 169 -8.69 -4.72 10.21
C LEU A 169 -8.60 -3.28 10.74
N ALA A 170 -7.69 -2.45 10.22
CA ALA A 170 -7.70 -1.02 10.53
C ALA A 170 -9.01 -0.35 10.08
N ALA A 171 -9.54 -0.67 8.90
CA ALA A 171 -10.81 -0.14 8.40
C ALA A 171 -12.01 -0.59 9.24
N ARG A 172 -12.03 -1.86 9.69
CA ARG A 172 -13.07 -2.39 10.60
C ARG A 172 -13.16 -1.57 11.88
N GLN A 173 -12.01 -1.13 12.41
CA GLN A 173 -11.94 -0.34 13.64
C GLN A 173 -12.22 1.16 13.43
N TYR A 174 -11.98 1.70 12.22
CA TYR A 174 -12.20 3.11 11.92
C TYR A 174 -13.65 3.44 11.51
N PHE A 175 -14.26 2.56 10.70
CA PHE A 175 -15.63 2.72 10.20
C PHE A 175 -16.64 2.10 11.17
N ASP A 176 -16.85 2.75 12.31
CA ASP A 176 -17.60 2.28 13.48
C ASP A 176 -19.00 2.92 13.66
N ARG A 177 -19.46 3.78 12.74
CA ARG A 177 -20.78 4.43 12.87
C ARG A 177 -21.92 3.41 12.73
N ASP A 178 -23.04 3.73 13.37
CA ASP A 178 -24.29 2.97 13.27
C ASP A 178 -25.08 3.40 12.03
N ASN A 179 -24.61 2.99 10.86
CA ASN A 179 -25.32 3.13 9.59
C ASN A 179 -25.09 1.89 8.72
N ASP A 180 -25.94 1.71 7.72
CA ASP A 180 -25.96 0.47 6.93
C ASP A 180 -24.70 0.24 6.09
N VAL A 181 -24.06 1.32 5.61
CA VAL A 181 -22.83 1.22 4.81
C VAL A 181 -21.67 0.75 5.67
N GLU A 182 -21.44 1.40 6.81
CA GLU A 182 -20.34 1.03 7.72
C GLU A 182 -20.62 -0.33 8.40
N ARG A 183 -21.88 -0.67 8.68
CA ARG A 183 -22.28 -2.00 9.18
C ARG A 183 -22.01 -3.10 8.16
N ASP A 184 -22.43 -2.96 6.89
CA ASP A 184 -22.16 -3.92 5.81
C ASP A 184 -20.64 -4.05 5.55
N LEU A 185 -19.90 -2.93 5.61
CA LEU A 185 -18.44 -2.94 5.49
C LEU A 185 -17.78 -3.78 6.60
N ARG A 186 -18.09 -3.50 7.87
CA ARG A 186 -17.53 -4.26 9.01
C ARG A 186 -17.89 -5.74 8.94
N ASN A 187 -19.13 -6.07 8.60
CA ASN A 187 -19.60 -7.45 8.49
C ASN A 187 -18.86 -8.23 7.39
N ARG A 188 -18.61 -7.60 6.24
CA ARG A 188 -17.86 -8.24 5.14
C ARG A 188 -16.40 -8.41 5.48
N ILE A 189 -15.77 -7.42 6.10
CA ILE A 189 -14.39 -7.57 6.58
C ILE A 189 -14.30 -8.73 7.56
N GLN A 190 -15.22 -8.79 8.54
CA GLN A 190 -15.26 -9.90 9.50
C GLN A 190 -15.39 -11.25 8.81
N TRP A 191 -16.30 -11.36 7.83
CA TRP A 191 -16.52 -12.61 7.11
C TRP A 191 -15.27 -13.04 6.33
N ILE A 192 -14.69 -12.16 5.51
CA ILE A 192 -13.47 -12.46 4.74
C ILE A 192 -12.32 -12.85 5.67
N TRP A 193 -12.11 -12.10 6.76
CA TRP A 193 -11.07 -12.36 7.76
C TRP A 193 -11.23 -13.72 8.45
N SER A 194 -12.46 -14.12 8.78
CA SER A 194 -12.71 -15.36 9.53
C SER A 194 -12.58 -16.61 8.66
N GLU A 195 -12.68 -16.48 7.34
CA GLU A 195 -12.54 -17.59 6.40
C GLU A 195 -11.11 -17.83 5.91
N ALA A 196 -10.15 -16.97 6.27
CA ALA A 196 -8.74 -17.14 5.93
C ALA A 196 -8.12 -18.32 6.71
N GLU A 197 -7.78 -19.42 6.01
CA GLU A 197 -7.22 -20.65 6.59
C GLU A 197 -5.70 -20.54 6.73
N TRP A 198 -5.21 -19.79 7.73
CA TRP A 198 -3.77 -19.58 7.93
C TRP A 198 -3.02 -20.87 8.29
N ASP A 199 -3.67 -21.75 9.03
CA ASP A 199 -3.10 -23.03 9.45
C ASP A 199 -2.91 -24.02 8.28
N TRP A 200 -3.69 -23.90 7.19
CA TRP A 200 -3.48 -24.65 5.94
C TRP A 200 -2.04 -24.50 5.43
N TYR A 201 -1.49 -23.28 5.54
CA TYR A 201 -0.14 -22.94 5.08
C TYR A 201 0.98 -23.49 5.95
N THR A 202 0.66 -24.22 7.02
CA THR A 202 1.63 -25.02 7.78
C THR A 202 1.89 -26.40 7.17
N ARG A 203 1.06 -26.84 6.20
CA ARG A 203 1.06 -28.22 5.68
C ARG A 203 0.83 -29.28 6.77
N GLY A 204 0.16 -28.91 7.86
CA GLY A 204 -0.01 -29.76 9.04
C GLY A 204 1.27 -29.92 9.87
N ASN A 205 2.34 -29.17 9.57
CA ASN A 205 3.58 -29.17 10.35
C ASN A 205 3.69 -27.88 11.18
N PRO A 206 3.58 -27.95 12.51
CA PRO A 206 3.61 -26.77 13.39
C PRO A 206 4.99 -26.09 13.50
N ASN A 207 5.97 -26.48 12.68
CA ASN A 207 7.30 -25.86 12.58
C ASN A 207 7.50 -25.08 11.27
N GLN A 208 6.48 -24.99 10.43
CA GLN A 208 6.57 -24.41 9.10
C GLN A 208 5.40 -23.46 8.83
N LEU A 209 5.67 -22.45 8.02
CA LEU A 209 4.66 -21.61 7.39
C LEU A 209 5.16 -21.27 5.99
N TYR A 210 4.33 -21.51 4.98
CA TYR A 210 4.69 -21.30 3.59
C TYR A 210 4.03 -20.06 3.02
N TRP A 211 4.73 -19.42 2.10
CA TRP A 211 4.26 -18.23 1.42
C TRP A 211 3.11 -18.55 0.44
N HIS A 212 3.25 -19.62 -0.34
CA HIS A 212 2.34 -19.89 -1.46
C HIS A 212 1.72 -21.29 -1.40
N TRP A 213 0.49 -21.39 -1.90
CA TRP A 213 -0.18 -22.64 -2.25
C TRP A 213 -0.97 -22.47 -3.54
N SER A 214 -0.95 -23.47 -4.43
CA SER A 214 -1.68 -23.44 -5.70
C SER A 214 -2.55 -24.68 -5.90
N PRO A 215 -3.76 -24.56 -6.50
CA PRO A 215 -4.56 -25.73 -6.86
C PRO A 215 -3.93 -26.56 -7.99
N ASN A 216 -3.11 -25.94 -8.84
CA ASN A 216 -2.50 -26.58 -10.01
C ASN A 216 -1.09 -27.08 -9.73
N ASN A 217 -0.39 -26.43 -8.80
CA ASN A 217 1.02 -26.68 -8.50
C ASN A 217 1.26 -27.17 -7.06
N GLY A 218 0.21 -27.24 -6.23
CA GLY A 218 0.29 -27.57 -4.82
C GLY A 218 1.30 -26.68 -4.10
N TRP A 219 2.32 -27.32 -3.56
CA TRP A 219 3.35 -26.73 -2.72
C TRP A 219 4.66 -26.42 -3.47
N ALA A 220 4.65 -26.48 -4.81
CA ALA A 220 5.87 -26.45 -5.63
C ALA A 220 6.67 -25.14 -5.60
N MET A 221 6.09 -24.02 -5.16
CA MET A 221 6.84 -22.80 -4.85
C MET A 221 7.79 -23.00 -3.67
N ASN A 222 7.41 -23.86 -2.72
CA ASN A 222 8.22 -24.35 -1.60
C ASN A 222 9.04 -23.27 -0.87
N PHE A 223 8.41 -22.13 -0.59
CA PHE A 223 9.04 -20.99 0.06
C PHE A 223 8.56 -20.88 1.51
N GLU A 224 9.41 -21.27 2.46
CA GLU A 224 9.16 -21.09 3.90
C GLU A 224 9.43 -19.65 4.33
N LEU A 225 8.54 -19.10 5.15
CA LEU A 225 8.64 -17.73 5.66
C LEU A 225 9.61 -17.64 6.83
N ARG A 226 10.92 -17.69 6.53
CA ARG A 226 11.98 -17.59 7.53
C ARG A 226 12.40 -16.13 7.71
N GLY A 227 12.43 -15.66 8.95
CA GLY A 227 12.82 -14.29 9.27
C GLY A 227 14.34 -14.11 9.35
N TYR A 228 14.85 -12.88 9.47
CA TYR A 228 14.09 -11.63 9.57
C TYR A 228 13.99 -10.94 8.20
N ASN A 229 12.77 -10.58 7.80
CA ASN A 229 12.42 -9.86 6.57
C ASN A 229 11.08 -9.11 6.75
N GLU A 230 10.41 -8.72 5.68
CA GLU A 230 9.14 -7.97 5.67
C GLU A 230 7.91 -8.73 6.21
N THR A 231 8.00 -10.04 6.45
CA THR A 231 6.82 -10.93 6.62
C THR A 231 6.41 -11.17 8.08
N LEU A 232 6.91 -10.37 9.03
CA LEU A 232 6.53 -10.48 10.45
C LEU A 232 5.01 -10.43 10.67
N ILE A 233 4.32 -9.52 9.97
CA ILE A 233 2.87 -9.33 10.09
C ILE A 233 2.09 -10.57 9.64
N THR A 234 2.64 -11.40 8.75
CA THR A 234 2.02 -12.65 8.32
C THR A 234 1.89 -13.61 9.50
N TYR A 235 2.89 -13.70 10.37
CA TYR A 235 2.82 -14.50 11.59
C TYR A 235 1.86 -13.90 12.63
N VAL A 236 1.85 -12.57 12.78
CA VAL A 236 0.91 -11.89 13.68
C VAL A 236 -0.53 -12.13 13.21
N MET A 237 -0.83 -11.94 11.92
CA MET A 237 -2.14 -12.24 11.32
C MET A 237 -2.54 -13.70 11.53
N ALA A 238 -1.65 -14.62 11.18
CA ALA A 238 -1.91 -16.05 11.33
C ALA A 238 -2.21 -16.45 12.78
N ALA A 239 -1.53 -15.85 13.77
CA ALA A 239 -1.80 -16.10 15.18
C ALA A 239 -3.09 -15.42 15.67
N SER A 240 -3.49 -14.33 15.03
CA SER A 240 -4.67 -13.51 15.33
C SER A 240 -5.96 -14.10 14.77
N SER A 241 -5.89 -14.98 13.78
CA SER A 241 -7.09 -15.56 13.16
C SER A 241 -8.03 -16.20 14.20
N PRO A 242 -9.33 -15.86 14.18
CA PRO A 242 -10.29 -16.37 15.16
C PRO A 242 -10.70 -17.83 14.90
N ARG A 243 -10.59 -18.30 13.64
CA ARG A 243 -11.09 -19.61 13.22
C ARG A 243 -9.99 -20.60 12.82
N TYR A 244 -8.95 -20.12 12.15
CA TYR A 244 -7.86 -20.96 11.62
C TYR A 244 -6.47 -20.46 12.06
N PRO A 245 -6.22 -20.32 13.37
CA PRO A 245 -4.95 -19.77 13.85
C PRO A 245 -3.80 -20.76 13.78
N ILE A 246 -2.59 -20.24 13.53
CA ILE A 246 -1.37 -20.98 13.87
C ILE A 246 -1.13 -21.01 15.39
N THR A 247 -0.30 -21.95 15.82
CA THR A 247 0.22 -21.99 17.20
C THR A 247 1.47 -21.12 17.33
N ALA A 248 1.82 -20.74 18.57
CA ALA A 248 3.08 -20.02 18.84
C ALA A 248 4.34 -20.81 18.43
N GLN A 249 4.24 -22.14 18.33
CA GLN A 249 5.33 -22.98 17.86
C GLN A 249 5.74 -22.64 16.42
N VAL A 250 4.78 -22.34 15.54
CA VAL A 250 5.04 -21.98 14.14
C VAL A 250 5.91 -20.72 14.08
N TYR A 251 5.62 -19.71 14.89
CA TYR A 251 6.47 -18.52 15.02
C TYR A 251 7.87 -18.87 15.56
N ASN A 252 7.96 -19.62 16.66
CA ASN A 252 9.24 -19.91 17.31
C ASN A 252 10.15 -20.88 16.52
N LYS A 253 9.57 -21.76 15.70
CA LYS A 253 10.26 -22.83 14.98
C LYS A 253 10.36 -22.61 13.46
N CYS A 254 9.54 -21.71 12.91
CA CYS A 254 9.66 -21.27 11.52
C CYS A 254 10.31 -19.88 11.43
N TRP A 255 9.57 -18.83 11.83
CA TRP A 255 10.00 -17.44 11.68
C TRP A 255 11.37 -17.17 12.31
N ALA A 256 11.52 -17.49 13.58
CA ALA A 256 12.72 -17.17 14.36
C ALA A 256 13.89 -18.17 14.16
N GLN A 257 13.86 -18.94 13.07
CA GLN A 257 14.83 -20.00 12.79
C GLN A 257 15.38 -19.87 11.37
N SER A 258 16.46 -19.09 11.23
CA SER A 258 17.25 -19.01 10.01
C SER A 258 18.68 -18.54 10.34
N ASP A 259 19.62 -18.77 9.42
CA ASP A 259 21.02 -18.34 9.57
C ASP A 259 21.20 -16.82 9.56
N HIS A 260 20.16 -16.07 9.16
CA HIS A 260 20.16 -14.60 9.10
C HIS A 260 19.13 -13.97 10.05
N PHE A 261 18.47 -14.75 10.91
CA PHE A 261 17.47 -14.20 11.83
C PHE A 261 18.14 -13.30 12.88
N LYS A 262 19.13 -13.83 13.60
CA LYS A 262 19.93 -13.06 14.56
C LYS A 262 21.09 -12.39 13.85
N ASN A 263 21.28 -11.09 14.09
CA ASN A 263 22.42 -10.34 13.58
C ASN A 263 23.36 -9.94 14.73
N GLY A 264 22.99 -8.90 15.48
CA GLY A 264 23.74 -8.40 16.62
C GLY A 264 25.04 -7.64 16.30
N LYS A 265 25.41 -7.50 15.02
CA LYS A 265 26.63 -6.80 14.57
C LYS A 265 26.42 -5.28 14.50
N GLU A 266 27.51 -4.53 14.38
CA GLU A 266 27.50 -3.08 14.19
C GLU A 266 27.84 -2.69 12.75
N TYR A 267 27.09 -1.72 12.21
CA TYR A 267 27.29 -1.14 10.89
C TYR A 267 27.28 0.38 11.02
N TYR A 268 28.34 1.05 10.58
CA TYR A 268 28.51 2.50 10.75
C TYR A 268 28.30 2.98 12.22
N GLY A 269 28.74 2.17 13.18
CA GLY A 269 28.59 2.42 14.62
C GLY A 269 27.16 2.25 15.15
N VAL A 270 26.30 1.53 14.44
CA VAL A 270 24.91 1.23 14.86
C VAL A 270 24.72 -0.28 14.91
N LYS A 271 24.27 -0.78 16.06
CA LYS A 271 24.01 -2.20 16.26
C LYS A 271 22.68 -2.60 15.62
N LEU A 272 22.67 -3.65 14.81
CA LEU A 272 21.45 -4.19 14.22
C LEU A 272 21.05 -5.51 14.92
N PRO A 273 19.91 -5.57 15.63
CA PRO A 273 19.52 -6.80 16.35
C PRO A 273 19.27 -8.02 15.45
N LEU A 274 18.45 -7.87 14.41
CA LEU A 274 17.96 -8.96 13.56
C LEU A 274 18.26 -8.73 12.07
N GLY A 275 18.26 -9.81 11.29
CA GLY A 275 18.25 -9.76 9.83
C GLY A 275 19.63 -9.85 9.16
N PHE A 276 19.62 -9.63 7.85
CA PHE A 276 20.80 -9.65 7.00
C PHE A 276 21.84 -8.60 7.41
N GLU A 277 23.06 -8.71 6.86
CA GLU A 277 24.06 -7.66 7.02
C GLU A 277 23.52 -6.34 6.47
N TYR A 278 23.72 -5.25 7.22
CA TYR A 278 23.13 -3.94 6.92
C TYR A 278 21.58 -3.91 6.82
N GLY A 279 20.89 -4.99 7.17
CA GLY A 279 19.43 -5.09 7.32
C GLY A 279 18.63 -5.45 6.06
N GLY A 280 19.21 -5.35 4.86
CA GLY A 280 18.50 -5.56 3.60
C GLY A 280 17.72 -4.32 3.12
N PRO A 281 16.81 -4.48 2.14
CA PRO A 281 15.98 -3.39 1.64
C PRO A 281 15.13 -2.73 2.73
N LEU A 282 14.99 -1.41 2.69
CA LEU A 282 14.42 -0.68 3.83
C LEU A 282 12.91 -0.92 4.05
N PHE A 283 12.19 -1.42 3.05
CA PHE A 283 10.77 -1.77 3.20
C PHE A 283 10.50 -2.86 4.26
N PHE A 284 11.52 -3.62 4.68
CA PHE A 284 11.43 -4.57 5.79
C PHE A 284 11.03 -3.87 7.11
N ALA A 285 11.44 -2.61 7.30
CA ALA A 285 11.05 -1.78 8.44
C ALA A 285 9.68 -1.08 8.26
N HIS A 286 8.98 -1.30 7.13
CA HIS A 286 7.75 -0.58 6.77
C HIS A 286 6.52 -1.50 6.74
N TYR A 287 6.47 -2.51 5.86
CA TYR A 287 5.21 -3.16 5.48
C TYR A 287 4.51 -3.85 6.65
N SER A 288 5.27 -4.56 7.48
CA SER A 288 4.75 -5.19 8.68
C SER A 288 4.33 -4.21 9.76
N PHE A 289 4.75 -2.95 9.67
CA PHE A 289 4.62 -1.93 10.72
C PHE A 289 3.71 -0.76 10.31
N LEU A 290 2.92 -0.91 9.24
CA LEU A 290 1.96 0.12 8.84
C LEU A 290 0.79 0.23 9.82
N GLY A 291 0.34 -0.91 10.35
CA GLY A 291 -0.66 -1.04 11.40
C GLY A 291 -0.08 -1.55 12.72
N LEU A 292 0.85 -2.52 12.69
CA LEU A 292 1.52 -3.01 13.90
C LEU A 292 2.45 -1.93 14.44
N ASP A 293 2.12 -1.36 15.60
CA ASP A 293 2.89 -0.26 16.20
C ASP A 293 4.21 -0.79 16.77
N PRO A 294 5.39 -0.44 16.21
CA PRO A 294 6.66 -0.92 16.72
C PRO A 294 7.07 -0.24 18.03
N ARG A 295 6.43 0.86 18.43
CA ARG A 295 6.82 1.61 19.65
C ARG A 295 6.55 0.78 20.89
N LYS A 296 7.63 0.44 21.61
CA LYS A 296 7.58 -0.46 22.78
C LYS A 296 6.98 -1.84 22.45
N LEU A 297 7.05 -2.26 21.19
CA LEU A 297 6.73 -3.61 20.78
C LEU A 297 7.96 -4.47 21.00
N LYS A 298 7.83 -5.51 21.84
CA LYS A 298 8.93 -6.42 22.16
C LYS A 298 8.43 -7.85 22.13
N ASP A 299 9.32 -8.77 21.83
CA ASP A 299 9.15 -10.17 22.18
C ASP A 299 10.49 -10.73 22.70
N GLN A 300 10.60 -12.05 22.81
CA GLN A 300 11.81 -12.72 23.26
C GLN A 300 13.03 -12.55 22.32
N TYR A 301 12.84 -12.00 21.10
CA TYR A 301 13.89 -11.89 20.09
C TYR A 301 14.40 -10.46 19.91
N ALA A 302 13.54 -9.45 19.96
CA ALA A 302 13.96 -8.06 19.74
C ALA A 302 13.05 -6.99 20.35
N ASP A 303 13.62 -5.79 20.50
CA ASP A 303 12.88 -4.53 20.52
C ASP A 303 12.69 -4.05 19.08
N TYR A 304 11.43 -4.04 18.60
CA TYR A 304 11.14 -3.74 17.20
C TYR A 304 11.24 -2.25 16.86
N TRP A 305 11.14 -1.36 17.86
CA TRP A 305 11.44 0.05 17.64
C TRP A 305 12.94 0.25 17.41
N GLU A 306 13.77 -0.36 18.26
CA GLU A 306 15.23 -0.34 18.08
C GLU A 306 15.64 -0.95 16.74
N GLN A 307 15.08 -2.10 16.37
CA GLN A 307 15.34 -2.75 15.07
C GLN A 307 15.08 -1.80 13.91
N ASN A 308 13.89 -1.19 13.85
CA ASN A 308 13.48 -0.38 12.71
C ASN A 308 14.25 0.94 12.64
N VAL A 309 14.47 1.61 13.79
CA VAL A 309 15.31 2.83 13.86
C VAL A 309 16.73 2.53 13.39
N ASN A 310 17.32 1.45 13.87
CA ASN A 310 18.70 1.11 13.53
C ASN A 310 18.83 0.71 12.06
N HIS A 311 17.87 -0.03 11.49
CA HIS A 311 17.84 -0.34 10.05
C HIS A 311 17.75 0.93 9.19
N SER A 312 16.84 1.87 9.53
CA SER A 312 16.73 3.16 8.82
C SER A 312 18.01 3.99 8.92
N ILE A 313 18.62 4.09 10.11
CA ILE A 313 19.87 4.85 10.27
C ILE A 313 21.04 4.19 9.54
N ILE A 314 21.15 2.86 9.51
CA ILE A 314 22.20 2.15 8.76
C ILE A 314 22.06 2.41 7.26
N ASN A 315 20.83 2.35 6.73
CA ASN A 315 20.54 2.65 5.34
C ASN A 315 20.90 4.11 4.99
N TYR A 316 20.49 5.08 5.83
CA TYR A 316 20.88 6.48 5.72
C TYR A 316 22.40 6.67 5.72
N LYS A 317 23.11 6.11 6.71
CA LYS A 317 24.56 6.24 6.85
C LYS A 317 25.30 5.62 5.67
N HIS A 318 24.79 4.54 5.09
CA HIS A 318 25.36 3.96 3.87
C HIS A 318 25.30 4.93 2.69
N CYS A 319 24.13 5.53 2.41
CA CYS A 319 23.99 6.53 1.36
C CYS A 319 24.85 7.78 1.62
N VAL A 320 24.98 8.22 2.87
CA VAL A 320 25.86 9.35 3.23
C VAL A 320 27.34 9.01 3.01
N ALA A 321 27.76 7.80 3.38
CA ALA A 321 29.14 7.33 3.16
C ALA A 321 29.44 7.11 1.67
N ASN A 322 28.43 6.73 0.88
CA ASN A 322 28.48 6.56 -0.57
C ASN A 322 29.73 5.79 -1.06
N PRO A 323 29.94 4.53 -0.63
CA PRO A 323 31.11 3.76 -1.02
C PRO A 323 31.21 3.53 -2.53
N GLY A 324 30.06 3.47 -3.22
CA GLY A 324 29.97 3.37 -4.69
C GLY A 324 30.24 4.67 -5.44
N LYS A 325 30.41 5.81 -4.75
CA LYS A 325 30.62 7.14 -5.32
C LYS A 325 29.56 7.53 -6.35
N PHE A 326 28.31 7.12 -6.12
CA PHE A 326 27.19 7.43 -6.98
C PHE A 326 26.82 8.92 -6.89
N LYS A 327 26.48 9.52 -8.02
CA LYS A 327 26.00 10.89 -8.09
C LYS A 327 24.65 10.99 -7.35
N GLY A 328 24.47 12.09 -6.62
CA GLY A 328 23.20 12.41 -5.97
C GLY A 328 22.97 11.75 -4.61
N TYR A 329 23.89 10.92 -4.11
CA TYR A 329 23.82 10.37 -2.75
C TYR A 329 24.35 11.37 -1.71
N GLY A 330 23.71 11.43 -0.54
CA GLY A 330 24.17 12.24 0.58
C GLY A 330 23.12 12.43 1.66
N GLU A 331 23.35 13.38 2.57
CA GLU A 331 22.43 13.64 3.70
C GLU A 331 21.00 14.01 3.27
N ASN A 332 20.86 14.58 2.08
CA ASN A 332 19.59 15.05 1.53
C ASN A 332 19.00 14.08 0.50
N SER A 333 19.66 12.98 0.19
CA SER A 333 19.21 12.05 -0.85
C SER A 333 19.75 10.66 -0.53
N TRP A 334 18.87 9.89 0.10
CA TRP A 334 19.15 8.59 0.67
C TRP A 334 17.91 7.71 0.59
N GLY A 335 18.11 6.41 0.82
CA GLY A 335 17.03 5.44 0.87
C GLY A 335 17.17 4.39 -0.23
N LEU A 336 17.63 3.21 0.18
CA LEU A 336 17.73 2.02 -0.68
C LEU A 336 16.65 1.01 -0.30
N THR A 337 15.78 0.68 -1.25
CA THR A 337 14.76 -0.35 -1.11
C THR A 337 14.41 -0.95 -2.47
N ALA A 338 13.61 -2.03 -2.49
CA ALA A 338 13.18 -2.66 -3.72
C ALA A 338 12.29 -1.72 -4.56
N SER A 339 12.59 -1.57 -5.86
CA SER A 339 11.87 -0.65 -6.76
C SER A 339 12.24 -0.88 -8.23
N ASP A 340 11.59 -0.15 -9.15
CA ASP A 340 12.06 0.01 -10.53
C ASP A 340 13.47 0.63 -10.55
N THR A 341 14.23 0.33 -11.60
CA THR A 341 15.55 0.90 -11.91
C THR A 341 15.76 1.00 -13.43
N TYR A 342 16.86 1.58 -13.88
CA TYR A 342 17.12 1.89 -15.29
C TYR A 342 17.11 0.68 -16.24
N ASN A 343 17.25 -0.54 -15.69
CA ASN A 343 17.28 -1.80 -16.44
C ASN A 343 16.29 -2.86 -15.90
N GLY A 344 15.25 -2.47 -15.16
CA GLY A 344 14.22 -3.39 -14.70
C GLY A 344 13.74 -3.08 -13.29
N TYR A 345 13.69 -4.11 -12.44
CA TYR A 345 13.33 -4.03 -11.03
C TYR A 345 14.43 -4.72 -10.22
N ASN A 346 14.79 -4.17 -9.05
CA ASN A 346 15.82 -4.76 -8.19
C ASN A 346 15.53 -4.49 -6.71
N ALA A 347 16.00 -5.39 -5.83
CA ALA A 347 15.87 -5.28 -4.38
C ALA A 347 17.05 -4.48 -3.80
N HIS A 348 17.07 -3.16 -4.01
CA HIS A 348 18.18 -2.31 -3.58
C HIS A 348 18.35 -2.32 -2.05
N SER A 349 19.60 -2.38 -1.60
CA SER A 349 19.98 -2.36 -0.19
C SER A 349 21.44 -1.95 -0.05
N PRO A 350 21.96 -1.66 1.16
CA PRO A 350 23.38 -1.35 1.33
C PRO A 350 24.34 -2.44 0.81
N THR A 351 23.90 -3.69 0.72
CA THR A 351 24.67 -4.81 0.16
C THR A 351 24.38 -5.09 -1.31
N ASN A 352 23.42 -4.38 -1.91
CA ASN A 352 22.98 -4.51 -3.29
C ASN A 352 22.69 -3.10 -3.85
N ASP A 353 23.75 -2.28 -3.90
CA ASP A 353 23.68 -0.87 -4.27
C ASP A 353 24.31 -0.61 -5.64
N PHE A 354 23.49 -0.10 -6.57
CA PHE A 354 23.89 0.31 -7.92
C PHE A 354 23.52 1.78 -8.23
N GLY A 355 23.34 2.61 -7.20
CA GLY A 355 23.15 4.06 -7.34
C GLY A 355 21.71 4.52 -7.48
N THR A 356 20.73 3.63 -7.34
CA THR A 356 19.29 3.98 -7.42
C THR A 356 18.78 4.39 -6.03
N ILE A 357 18.22 5.60 -5.90
CA ILE A 357 17.45 6.04 -4.73
C ILE A 357 15.96 5.80 -5.02
N THR A 358 15.25 5.35 -3.99
CA THR A 358 13.81 5.12 -4.03
C THR A 358 13.14 5.97 -2.95
N PRO A 359 12.35 7.00 -3.29
CA PRO A 359 11.75 7.91 -2.31
C PRO A 359 11.01 7.24 -1.15
N THR A 360 10.30 6.13 -1.40
CA THR A 360 9.56 5.42 -0.33
C THR A 360 10.47 4.96 0.82
N ALA A 361 11.74 4.65 0.55
CA ALA A 361 12.68 4.21 1.60
C ALA A 361 12.84 5.29 2.69
N ALA A 362 13.21 6.50 2.30
CA ALA A 362 13.40 7.61 3.23
C ALA A 362 12.06 8.13 3.77
N LEU A 363 11.05 8.30 2.91
CA LEU A 363 9.77 8.90 3.30
C LEU A 363 8.95 7.97 4.19
N SER A 364 8.91 6.67 3.92
CA SER A 364 8.20 5.72 4.79
C SER A 364 8.94 5.47 6.11
N SER A 365 10.15 5.99 6.26
CA SER A 365 10.93 5.99 7.52
C SER A 365 10.71 7.22 8.39
N PHE A 366 9.76 8.12 8.07
CA PHE A 366 9.47 9.31 8.87
C PHE A 366 9.31 9.05 10.38
N PRO A 367 8.61 7.99 10.83
CA PRO A 367 8.50 7.73 12.26
C PRO A 367 9.83 7.41 12.95
N TYR A 368 10.81 6.88 12.22
CA TYR A 368 12.07 6.40 12.76
C TYR A 368 13.19 7.44 12.65
N THR A 369 13.23 8.18 11.55
CA THR A 369 14.30 9.13 11.22
C THR A 369 13.73 10.46 10.71
N PRO A 370 12.88 11.15 11.49
CA PRO A 370 12.09 12.28 10.98
C PRO A 370 12.94 13.42 10.43
N GLU A 371 14.08 13.73 11.04
CA GLU A 371 14.99 14.78 10.56
C GLU A 371 15.61 14.42 9.21
N GLN A 372 16.13 13.19 9.06
CA GLN A 372 16.76 12.72 7.82
C GLN A 372 15.71 12.54 6.71
N SER A 373 14.52 12.03 7.05
CA SER A 373 13.41 11.89 6.12
C SER A 373 12.88 13.25 5.65
N MET A 374 12.84 14.25 6.53
CA MET A 374 12.44 15.61 6.14
C MET A 374 13.47 16.28 5.23
N LYS A 375 14.78 16.11 5.50
CA LYS A 375 15.85 16.56 4.58
C LYS A 375 15.70 15.94 3.19
N ALA A 376 15.47 14.62 3.13
CA ALA A 376 15.23 13.93 1.87
C ALA A 376 13.97 14.44 1.16
N LEU A 377 12.87 14.59 1.89
CA LEU A 377 11.62 15.12 1.33
C LEU A 377 11.81 16.51 0.70
N ARG A 378 12.53 17.40 1.40
CA ARG A 378 12.84 18.75 0.90
C ARG A 378 13.60 18.68 -0.41
N TYR A 379 14.68 17.91 -0.47
CA TYR A 379 15.48 17.79 -1.68
C TYR A 379 14.70 17.14 -2.84
N PHE A 380 13.95 16.07 -2.57
CA PHE A 380 13.13 15.42 -3.59
C PHE A 380 12.09 16.37 -4.18
N TYR A 381 11.48 17.22 -3.35
CA TYR A 381 10.44 18.13 -3.77
C TYR A 381 10.96 19.44 -4.36
N ASP A 382 11.85 20.13 -3.65
CA ASP A 382 12.30 21.47 -3.98
C ASP A 382 13.34 21.41 -5.13
N ASP A 383 14.33 20.52 -5.05
CA ASP A 383 15.44 20.43 -6.00
C ASP A 383 15.19 19.45 -7.16
N LEU A 384 14.66 18.25 -6.87
CA LEU A 384 14.40 17.22 -7.90
C LEU A 384 12.97 17.22 -8.43
N GLY A 385 12.07 18.04 -7.88
CA GLY A 385 10.64 17.94 -8.17
C GLY A 385 10.28 18.13 -9.65
N ASP A 386 11.07 18.87 -10.43
CA ASP A 386 10.85 18.99 -11.88
C ASP A 386 10.98 17.65 -12.64
N LYS A 387 11.62 16.65 -12.02
CA LYS A 387 11.93 15.35 -12.62
C LYS A 387 11.15 14.19 -12.00
N ILE A 388 10.93 14.23 -10.68
CA ILE A 388 10.40 13.08 -9.94
C ILE A 388 9.06 13.37 -9.25
N TRP A 389 8.49 14.56 -9.37
CA TRP A 389 7.15 14.87 -8.87
C TRP A 389 6.10 14.67 -9.97
N SER A 390 4.96 14.06 -9.65
CA SER A 390 3.92 13.67 -10.61
C SER A 390 2.50 13.91 -10.09
N GLU A 391 1.50 13.56 -10.90
CA GLU A 391 0.09 13.53 -10.50
C GLU A 391 -0.21 12.61 -9.32
N TYR A 392 0.66 11.63 -9.03
CA TYR A 392 0.51 10.61 -7.99
C TYR A 392 1.59 10.70 -6.90
N GLY A 393 2.25 11.84 -6.75
CA GLY A 393 3.30 12.04 -5.75
C GLY A 393 4.70 11.90 -6.35
N PHE A 394 5.65 11.34 -5.61
CA PHE A 394 6.97 11.03 -6.17
C PHE A 394 6.90 9.80 -7.07
N THR A 395 7.62 9.82 -8.19
CA THR A 395 7.84 8.63 -9.02
C THR A 395 8.70 7.60 -8.27
N ASP A 396 8.60 6.35 -8.73
CA ASP A 396 9.07 5.17 -7.99
C ASP A 396 10.53 5.26 -7.53
N ALA A 397 11.44 5.67 -8.42
CA ALA A 397 12.86 5.73 -8.14
C ALA A 397 13.61 6.66 -9.11
N PHE A 398 14.88 6.94 -8.81
CA PHE A 398 15.78 7.64 -9.71
C PHE A 398 17.24 7.20 -9.50
N ASN A 399 18.06 7.38 -10.53
CA ASN A 399 19.50 7.13 -10.50
C ASN A 399 20.22 8.24 -11.25
N GLU A 400 20.75 9.22 -10.52
CA GLU A 400 21.41 10.38 -11.14
C GLU A 400 22.72 10.01 -11.85
N SER A 401 23.39 8.93 -11.43
CA SER A 401 24.61 8.42 -12.09
C SER A 401 24.32 7.92 -13.50
N GLN A 402 23.14 7.32 -13.69
CA GLN A 402 22.63 6.84 -14.99
C GLN A 402 21.77 7.89 -15.72
N ASN A 403 21.58 9.08 -15.14
CA ASN A 403 20.62 10.09 -15.60
C ASN A 403 19.23 9.50 -15.88
N TRP A 404 18.77 8.59 -15.02
CA TRP A 404 17.50 7.89 -15.13
C TRP A 404 16.54 8.32 -14.03
N TYR A 405 15.27 8.49 -14.39
CA TYR A 405 14.18 8.84 -13.48
C TYR A 405 12.96 8.01 -13.87
N ALA A 406 12.35 7.34 -12.90
CA ALA A 406 11.19 6.51 -13.13
C ALA A 406 10.03 7.34 -13.72
N LYS A 407 9.25 6.70 -14.59
CA LYS A 407 7.96 7.20 -15.09
C LYS A 407 6.77 6.42 -14.51
N SER A 408 7.07 5.60 -13.51
CA SER A 408 6.17 4.65 -12.86
C SER A 408 5.95 5.07 -11.41
N HIS A 409 4.90 4.49 -10.84
CA HIS A 409 4.58 4.46 -9.42
C HIS A 409 4.10 3.06 -9.12
N LEU A 410 4.50 2.49 -7.99
CA LEU A 410 4.04 1.19 -7.52
C LEU A 410 3.16 1.34 -6.29
N ALA A 411 2.07 0.56 -6.19
CA ALA A 411 1.18 0.62 -5.03
C ALA A 411 1.92 0.36 -3.72
N ILE A 412 2.86 -0.59 -3.76
CA ILE A 412 3.66 -1.04 -2.62
C ILE A 412 4.67 0.01 -2.15
N ASP A 413 5.00 0.99 -2.99
CA ASP A 413 5.91 2.08 -2.66
C ASP A 413 5.15 3.36 -2.29
N GLN A 414 4.05 3.69 -2.99
CA GLN A 414 3.24 4.86 -2.69
C GLN A 414 2.45 4.73 -1.38
N GLY A 415 1.97 3.52 -1.07
CA GLY A 415 1.10 3.29 0.09
C GLY A 415 1.78 3.59 1.42
N PRO A 416 2.96 2.99 1.70
CA PRO A 416 3.74 3.25 2.90
C PRO A 416 4.09 4.72 3.11
N ILE A 417 4.31 5.51 2.06
CA ILE A 417 4.61 6.96 2.18
C ILE A 417 3.46 7.66 2.91
N ILE A 418 2.21 7.43 2.46
CA ILE A 418 1.03 8.07 3.06
C ILE A 418 0.85 7.60 4.50
N VAL A 419 0.92 6.29 4.72
CA VAL A 419 0.59 5.64 5.99
C VAL A 419 1.62 5.97 7.07
N MET A 420 2.92 5.90 6.75
CA MET A 420 3.98 6.14 7.71
C MET A 420 4.15 7.63 8.03
N ILE A 421 3.90 8.54 7.07
CA ILE A 421 3.78 9.97 7.40
C ILE A 421 2.62 10.18 8.36
N GLU A 422 1.46 9.54 8.14
CA GLU A 422 0.33 9.69 9.06
C GLU A 422 0.63 9.12 10.45
N ASN A 423 1.28 7.95 10.52
CA ASN A 423 1.69 7.36 11.78
C ASN A 423 2.71 8.23 12.53
N TYR A 424 3.64 8.87 11.82
CA TYR A 424 4.53 9.87 12.41
C TYR A 424 3.75 11.07 12.96
N ARG A 425 2.78 11.61 12.21
CA ARG A 425 2.04 12.82 12.59
C ARG A 425 1.06 12.57 13.75
N THR A 426 0.35 11.44 13.74
CA THR A 426 -0.79 11.20 14.66
C THR A 426 -0.84 9.78 15.23
N GLY A 427 -0.10 8.84 14.65
CA GLY A 427 -0.19 7.41 15.00
C GLY A 427 -1.53 6.76 14.65
N LEU A 428 -2.28 7.32 13.68
CA LEU A 428 -3.66 6.92 13.37
C LEU A 428 -3.79 5.42 13.08
N LEU A 429 -3.04 4.90 12.11
CA LEU A 429 -3.20 3.51 11.66
C LEU A 429 -2.71 2.53 12.73
N TRP A 430 -1.63 2.88 13.44
CA TRP A 430 -1.18 2.17 14.63
C TRP A 430 -2.27 2.04 15.70
N LYS A 431 -2.92 3.15 16.07
CA LYS A 431 -4.00 3.14 17.06
C LYS A 431 -5.17 2.26 16.62
N LEU A 432 -5.55 2.34 15.35
CA LEU A 432 -6.69 1.60 14.81
C LEU A 432 -6.42 0.10 14.78
N PHE A 433 -5.29 -0.30 14.20
CA PHE A 433 -4.94 -1.71 14.07
C PHE A 433 -4.66 -2.37 15.42
N MET A 434 -3.93 -1.69 16.33
CA MET A 434 -3.63 -2.23 17.66
C MET A 434 -4.85 -2.27 18.61
N LYS A 435 -5.94 -1.56 18.28
CA LYS A 435 -7.23 -1.64 19.00
C LYS A 435 -8.01 -2.92 18.68
N ASP A 436 -7.65 -3.62 17.60
CA ASP A 436 -8.36 -4.80 17.15
C ASP A 436 -8.20 -5.99 18.12
N PRO A 437 -9.29 -6.62 18.61
CA PRO A 437 -9.21 -7.67 19.62
C PRO A 437 -8.56 -8.96 19.12
N ASP A 438 -8.70 -9.27 17.83
CA ASP A 438 -8.07 -10.46 17.23
C ASP A 438 -6.55 -10.27 17.19
N VAL A 439 -6.10 -9.07 16.80
CA VAL A 439 -4.68 -8.68 16.80
C VAL A 439 -4.07 -8.76 18.20
N GLN A 440 -4.76 -8.22 19.21
CA GLN A 440 -4.29 -8.30 20.60
C GLN A 440 -4.18 -9.76 21.08
N THR A 441 -5.11 -10.61 20.66
CA THR A 441 -5.10 -12.04 20.98
C THR A 441 -3.90 -12.74 20.32
N GLY A 442 -3.64 -12.47 19.03
CA GLY A 442 -2.49 -13.01 18.32
C GLY A 442 -1.16 -12.58 18.93
N LEU A 443 -1.00 -11.29 19.24
CA LEU A 443 0.22 -10.78 19.89
C LEU A 443 0.47 -11.45 21.25
N LYS A 444 -0.55 -11.58 22.10
CA LYS A 444 -0.45 -12.32 23.37
C LYS A 444 -0.05 -13.77 23.15
N LYS A 445 -0.67 -14.45 22.17
CA LYS A 445 -0.38 -15.84 21.82
C LYS A 445 1.09 -16.03 21.41
N LEU A 446 1.65 -15.07 20.68
CA LEU A 446 3.05 -15.09 20.24
C LEU A 446 4.05 -14.61 21.30
N GLY A 447 3.59 -14.13 22.46
CA GLY A 447 4.45 -13.65 23.54
C GLY A 447 4.99 -12.24 23.34
N PHE A 448 4.29 -11.41 22.55
CA PHE A 448 4.63 -9.99 22.41
C PHE A 448 4.18 -9.19 23.63
N GLU A 449 4.96 -8.14 23.91
CA GLU A 449 4.67 -7.07 24.85
C GLU A 449 4.42 -5.79 24.05
N SER A 450 3.36 -5.05 24.41
CA SER A 450 3.02 -3.76 23.81
C SER A 450 2.06 -3.00 24.74
N PRO A 451 2.10 -1.65 24.79
CA PRO A 451 1.16 -0.85 25.56
C PRO A 451 -0.32 -1.15 25.24
N ALA A 452 -0.63 -1.56 24.00
CA ALA A 452 -2.00 -1.89 23.60
C ALA A 452 -2.55 -3.13 24.33
N LEU A 453 -1.69 -4.04 24.80
CA LEU A 453 -2.09 -5.26 25.49
C LEU A 453 -2.42 -5.03 26.96
N GLU A 454 -1.83 -4.00 27.59
CA GLU A 454 -2.04 -3.68 29.00
C GLU A 454 -3.43 -3.12 29.28
N ILE A 455 -4.00 -2.37 28.33
CA ILE A 455 -5.33 -1.75 28.45
C ILE A 455 -6.43 -2.82 28.56
N SER A 456 -6.25 -3.96 27.90
CA SER A 456 -7.20 -5.08 27.92
C SER A 456 -7.29 -5.83 29.27
N ARG A 457 -6.38 -5.57 30.23
CA ARG A 457 -6.42 -6.21 31.56
C ARG A 457 -7.25 -5.43 32.59
N LYS A 458 -7.73 -4.23 32.26
CA LYS A 458 -8.46 -3.34 33.18
C LYS A 458 -9.95 -3.21 32.89
N ASN A 459 -10.45 -3.86 31.86
CA ASN A 459 -11.88 -4.07 31.59
C ASN A 459 -12.17 -5.57 31.68
#